data_AF-A0A498I4E7-F1
#
_entry.id   AF-A0A498I4E7-F1
#
_cell.length_a   1.000
_cell.length_b   1.000
_cell.length_c   1.000
_cell.angle_alpha   90.00
_cell.angle_beta   90.00
_cell.angle_gamma   90.00
#
_symmetry.space_group_name_H-M   'P 1'
#
loop_
_entity.id
_entity.type
_entity.pdbx_description
1 polymer ?
#
loop_
_entity_poly.entity_id
_entity_poly.type
_entity_poly.pdbx_seq_one_letter_code
_entity_poly.pdbx_strand_id
1 'polypeptide(L)'
;MATAVLPVSERKQPRPGRGGFEAHGLSEEEARVRAIAEIVSSMVDLSRKGQNVDLNALKTTACRKYGLARAPKLVEMIAALPESDREALLPKLRAKPVRTASGIAVVAVMSKPHRCPHIATTGNICVYCPGGPDSDFEYSTQSYTGYEPTSMRAIRARYNPYVQARSRIDQLKRLGHSVDKVEFILMGGTFMSLPADYRDYFIRNLHDALSGHTSANVEEAVAYSEHGATKCIGMTIET
;
A
#
# COMPACT_ATOMS: atom_id res chain seq x y z
N MET A 1 -39.24 35.57 -44.03
CA MET A 1 -38.65 35.58 -42.67
C MET A 1 -38.54 34.14 -42.20
N ALA A 2 -37.37 33.53 -42.32
CA ALA A 2 -37.12 32.17 -41.85
C ALA A 2 -36.51 32.25 -40.44
N THR A 3 -37.29 31.87 -39.44
CA THR A 3 -36.84 31.75 -38.05
C THR A 3 -35.91 30.55 -37.91
N ALA A 4 -34.63 30.83 -37.70
CA ALA A 4 -33.63 29.82 -37.37
C ALA A 4 -33.89 29.26 -35.96
N VAL A 5 -34.18 27.96 -35.89
CA VAL A 5 -34.24 27.21 -34.62
C VAL A 5 -32.80 26.99 -34.15
N LEU A 6 -32.43 27.67 -33.06
CA LEU A 6 -31.15 27.47 -32.39
C LEU A 6 -31.11 26.06 -31.78
N PRO A 7 -30.00 25.31 -31.92
CA PRO A 7 -29.88 24.00 -31.29
C PRO A 7 -29.82 24.16 -29.77
N VAL A 8 -30.66 23.40 -29.07
CA VAL A 8 -30.67 23.31 -27.61
C VAL A 8 -29.29 22.83 -27.16
N SER A 9 -28.54 23.70 -26.48
CA SER A 9 -27.22 23.34 -25.95
C SER A 9 -27.39 22.20 -24.94
N GLU A 10 -26.76 21.06 -25.20
CA GLU A 10 -26.64 19.97 -24.23
C GLU A 10 -26.07 20.54 -22.93
N ARG A 11 -26.89 20.56 -21.87
CA ARG A 11 -26.46 21.02 -20.55
C ARG A 11 -25.26 20.17 -20.11
N LYS A 12 -24.07 20.77 -20.06
CA LYS A 12 -22.86 20.13 -19.53
C LYS A 12 -23.17 19.55 -18.15
N GLN A 13 -23.13 18.23 -18.04
CA GLN A 13 -23.38 17.53 -16.79
C GLN A 13 -22.40 18.01 -15.70
N PRO A 14 -22.86 18.21 -14.45
CA PRO A 14 -22.04 18.75 -13.38
C PRO A 14 -20.80 17.88 -13.14
N ARG A 15 -19.68 18.53 -12.82
CA ARG A 15 -18.41 17.83 -12.57
C ARG A 15 -18.53 17.00 -11.27
N PRO A 16 -18.09 15.72 -11.27
CA PRO A 16 -18.08 14.91 -10.05
C PRO A 16 -17.19 15.56 -8.98
N GLY A 17 -17.62 15.52 -7.71
CA GLY A 17 -16.81 15.93 -6.55
C GLY A 17 -16.99 17.37 -6.04
N ARG A 18 -17.92 18.16 -6.59
CA ARG A 18 -18.35 19.43 -5.98
C ARG A 18 -19.88 19.46 -5.83
N GLY A 19 -20.35 18.88 -4.72
CA GLY A 19 -21.62 19.19 -4.05
C GLY A 19 -22.83 19.44 -4.95
N GLY A 20 -23.20 18.47 -5.78
CA GLY A 20 -24.30 18.65 -6.73
C GLY A 20 -25.00 17.36 -7.09
N PHE A 21 -25.44 16.60 -6.09
CA PHE A 21 -26.53 15.63 -6.17
C PHE A 21 -26.89 15.20 -4.75
N GLU A 22 -28.15 15.39 -4.33
CA GLU A 22 -28.65 14.91 -3.05
C GLU A 22 -28.86 13.41 -3.12
N ALA A 23 -28.17 12.66 -2.26
CA ALA A 23 -28.42 11.22 -2.13
C ALA A 23 -29.90 11.03 -1.78
N HIS A 24 -30.65 10.33 -2.63
CA HIS A 24 -32.08 10.03 -2.49
C HIS A 24 -32.39 9.31 -1.15
N GLY A 25 -32.42 10.03 -0.03
CA GLY A 25 -32.72 9.52 1.31
C GLY A 25 -31.72 8.48 1.86
N LEU A 26 -30.53 8.36 1.27
CA LEU A 26 -29.51 7.37 1.66
C LEU A 26 -28.40 8.02 2.49
N SER A 27 -27.88 7.29 3.46
CA SER A 27 -26.65 7.71 4.15
C SER A 27 -25.45 7.68 3.19
N GLU A 28 -24.40 8.47 3.50
CA GLU A 28 -23.18 8.52 2.68
C GLU A 28 -22.53 7.12 2.52
N GLU A 29 -22.59 6.31 3.57
CA GLU A 29 -22.06 4.93 3.56
C GLU A 29 -22.88 4.00 2.66
N GLU A 30 -24.21 4.04 2.74
CA GLU A 30 -25.08 3.24 1.88
C GLU A 30 -24.96 3.65 0.41
N ALA A 31 -24.89 4.96 0.14
CA ALA A 31 -24.67 5.49 -1.20
C ALA A 31 -23.34 5.00 -1.78
N ARG A 32 -22.29 4.94 -0.95
CA ARG A 32 -20.97 4.44 -1.34
C ARG A 32 -20.98 2.94 -1.65
N VAL A 33 -21.62 2.14 -0.81
CA VAL A 33 -21.72 0.68 -1.03
C VAL A 33 -22.49 0.38 -2.32
N ARG A 34 -23.61 1.06 -2.55
CA ARG A 34 -24.40 0.91 -3.79
C ARG A 34 -23.62 1.37 -5.02
N ALA A 35 -22.88 2.47 -4.93
CA ALA A 35 -22.01 2.92 -6.02
C ALA A 35 -20.92 1.89 -6.36
N ILE A 36 -20.27 1.29 -5.35
CA ILE A 36 -19.26 0.25 -5.57
C ILE A 36 -19.89 -0.97 -6.25
N ALA A 37 -21.04 -1.42 -5.76
CA ALA A 37 -21.76 -2.56 -6.34
C ALA A 37 -22.13 -2.32 -7.82
N GLU A 38 -22.61 -1.11 -8.16
CA GLU A 38 -22.95 -0.77 -9.55
C GLU A 38 -21.73 -0.68 -10.45
N ILE A 39 -20.62 -0.11 -9.96
CA ILE A 39 -19.35 -0.07 -10.70
C ILE A 39 -18.88 -1.50 -10.99
N VAL A 40 -18.87 -2.36 -9.97
CA VAL A 40 -18.41 -3.75 -10.11
C VAL A 40 -19.32 -4.54 -11.06
N SER A 41 -20.64 -4.45 -10.92
CA SER A 41 -21.58 -5.12 -11.83
C SER A 41 -21.36 -4.68 -13.27
N SER A 42 -21.25 -3.37 -13.51
CA SER A 42 -21.01 -2.82 -14.85
C SER A 42 -19.68 -3.30 -15.43
N MET A 43 -18.63 -3.41 -14.60
CA MET A 43 -17.34 -3.94 -15.01
C MET A 43 -17.42 -5.41 -15.41
N VAL A 44 -18.13 -6.23 -14.63
CA VAL A 44 -18.31 -7.66 -14.92
C VAL A 44 -19.06 -7.85 -16.24
N ASP A 45 -20.14 -7.09 -16.46
CA ASP A 45 -20.92 -7.17 -17.69
C ASP A 45 -20.12 -6.76 -18.92
N LEU A 46 -19.35 -5.67 -18.84
CA LEU A 46 -18.48 -5.21 -19.93
C LEU A 46 -17.35 -6.22 -20.20
N SER A 47 -16.80 -6.83 -19.16
CA SER A 47 -15.74 -7.84 -19.30
C SER A 47 -16.26 -9.12 -19.95
N ARG A 48 -17.47 -9.59 -19.58
CA ARG A 48 -18.12 -10.75 -20.21
C ARG A 48 -18.45 -10.50 -21.69
N LYS A 49 -18.75 -9.25 -22.05
CA LYS A 49 -18.98 -8.82 -23.43
C LYS A 49 -17.69 -8.56 -24.22
N GLY A 50 -16.50 -8.71 -23.61
CA GLY A 50 -15.21 -8.46 -24.26
C GLY A 50 -14.92 -6.99 -24.58
N GLN A 51 -15.66 -6.05 -23.98
CA GLN A 51 -15.51 -4.62 -24.24
C GLN A 51 -14.43 -3.99 -23.37
N ASN A 52 -13.87 -2.86 -23.83
CA ASN A 52 -12.86 -2.12 -23.07
C ASN A 52 -13.51 -1.45 -21.85
N VAL A 53 -12.90 -1.62 -20.68
CA VAL A 53 -13.45 -1.15 -19.40
C VAL A 53 -12.79 0.18 -19.03
N ASP A 54 -13.51 1.28 -19.22
CA ASP A 54 -13.06 2.60 -18.74
C ASP A 54 -13.49 2.82 -17.28
N LEU A 55 -12.55 2.61 -16.36
CA LEU A 55 -12.75 2.79 -14.93
C LEU A 55 -13.06 4.23 -14.53
N ASN A 56 -12.52 5.22 -15.25
CA ASN A 56 -12.72 6.63 -14.90
C ASN A 56 -14.12 7.10 -15.29
N ALA A 57 -14.60 6.64 -16.45
CA ALA A 57 -15.97 6.87 -16.87
C ALA A 57 -16.97 6.23 -15.89
N LEU A 58 -16.79 4.94 -15.56
CA LEU A 58 -17.67 4.23 -14.61
C LEU A 58 -17.70 4.89 -13.22
N LYS A 59 -16.54 5.29 -12.70
CA LYS A 59 -16.46 6.06 -11.44
C LYS A 59 -17.23 7.36 -11.52
N THR A 60 -17.07 8.10 -12.61
CA THR A 60 -17.73 9.40 -12.78
C THR A 60 -19.25 9.25 -12.83
N THR A 61 -19.75 8.26 -13.58
CA THR A 61 -21.18 7.96 -13.67
C THR A 61 -21.76 7.56 -12.32
N ALA A 62 -21.11 6.64 -11.60
CA ALA A 62 -21.57 6.21 -10.29
C ALA A 62 -21.49 7.34 -9.23
N CYS A 63 -20.41 8.13 -9.21
CA CYS A 63 -20.30 9.25 -8.27
C CYS A 63 -21.37 10.31 -8.51
N ARG A 64 -21.76 10.55 -9.78
CA ARG A 64 -22.87 11.45 -10.12
C ARG A 64 -24.21 10.89 -9.69
N LYS A 65 -24.47 9.60 -9.96
CA LYS A 65 -25.74 8.93 -9.65
C LYS A 65 -26.02 8.82 -8.15
N TYR A 66 -24.98 8.64 -7.33
CA TYR A 66 -25.10 8.47 -5.89
C TYR A 66 -24.67 9.70 -5.08
N GLY A 67 -24.28 10.80 -5.73
CA GLY A 67 -23.90 12.04 -5.05
C GLY A 67 -22.65 11.96 -4.17
N LEU A 68 -21.70 11.10 -4.51
CA LEU A 68 -20.52 10.90 -3.69
C LEU A 68 -19.57 12.10 -3.73
N ALA A 69 -19.21 12.62 -2.56
CA ALA A 69 -18.22 13.69 -2.42
C ALA A 69 -16.81 13.23 -2.82
N ARG A 70 -16.48 11.95 -2.58
CA ARG A 70 -15.21 11.33 -2.92
C ARG A 70 -15.42 10.05 -3.70
N ALA A 71 -14.62 9.85 -4.74
CA ALA A 71 -14.68 8.63 -5.52
C ALA A 71 -14.29 7.39 -4.67
N PRO A 72 -14.93 6.23 -4.89
CA PRO A 72 -14.57 4.99 -4.21
C PRO A 72 -13.09 4.62 -4.40
N LYS A 73 -12.48 4.09 -3.34
CA LYS A 73 -11.07 3.69 -3.39
C LYS A 73 -10.93 2.42 -4.22
N LEU A 74 -9.80 2.29 -4.90
CA LEU A 74 -9.48 1.10 -5.69
C LEU A 74 -9.53 -0.19 -4.87
N VAL A 75 -9.03 -0.14 -3.63
CA VAL A 75 -9.06 -1.25 -2.68
C VAL A 75 -10.48 -1.75 -2.39
N GLU A 76 -11.45 -0.84 -2.30
CA GLU A 76 -12.85 -1.18 -2.00
C GLU A 76 -13.52 -1.85 -3.20
N MET A 77 -13.22 -1.39 -4.41
CA MET A 77 -13.70 -2.02 -5.63
C MET A 77 -13.09 -3.41 -5.83
N ILE A 78 -11.80 -3.59 -5.55
CA ILE A 78 -11.13 -4.91 -5.60
C ILE A 78 -11.73 -5.86 -4.55
N ALA A 79 -12.07 -5.38 -3.37
CA ALA A 79 -12.70 -6.18 -2.32
C ALA A 79 -14.12 -6.64 -2.72
N ALA A 80 -14.87 -5.82 -3.45
CA ALA A 80 -16.23 -6.12 -3.89
C ALA A 80 -16.31 -7.01 -5.16
N LEU A 81 -15.19 -7.36 -5.79
CA LEU A 81 -15.19 -8.23 -6.97
C LEU A 81 -15.61 -9.67 -6.64
N PRO A 82 -16.54 -10.27 -7.42
CA PRO A 82 -16.85 -11.70 -7.36
C PRO A 82 -15.62 -12.57 -7.64
N GLU A 83 -15.51 -13.73 -6.99
CA GLU A 83 -14.38 -14.65 -7.18
C GLU A 83 -14.29 -15.16 -8.63
N SER A 84 -15.43 -15.40 -9.30
CA SER A 84 -15.51 -15.88 -10.68
C SER A 84 -14.82 -14.96 -11.69
N ASP A 85 -14.94 -13.66 -11.52
CA ASP A 85 -14.47 -12.65 -12.47
C ASP A 85 -13.19 -11.93 -11.96
N ARG A 86 -12.69 -12.32 -10.77
CA ARG A 86 -11.52 -11.72 -10.12
C ARG A 86 -10.27 -11.84 -10.98
N GLU A 87 -9.98 -13.00 -11.54
CA GLU A 87 -8.76 -13.21 -12.35
C GLU A 87 -8.73 -12.34 -13.61
N ALA A 88 -9.87 -12.14 -14.27
CA ALA A 88 -9.98 -11.34 -15.48
C ALA A 88 -9.91 -9.82 -15.23
N LEU A 89 -10.46 -9.36 -14.10
CA LEU A 89 -10.60 -7.93 -13.78
C LEU A 89 -9.45 -7.36 -12.94
N LEU A 90 -8.81 -8.18 -12.10
CA LEU A 90 -7.76 -7.73 -11.19
C LEU A 90 -6.52 -7.16 -11.91
N PRO A 91 -6.06 -7.69 -13.06
CA PRO A 91 -5.00 -7.05 -13.86
C PRO A 91 -5.38 -5.65 -14.37
N LYS A 92 -6.66 -5.43 -14.73
CA LYS A 92 -7.17 -4.13 -15.21
C LYS A 92 -7.31 -3.10 -14.07
N LEU A 93 -7.53 -3.58 -12.85
CA LEU A 93 -7.66 -2.76 -11.64
C LEU A 93 -6.35 -2.59 -10.87
N ARG A 94 -5.28 -3.30 -11.20
CA ARG A 94 -4.03 -3.24 -10.43
C ARG A 94 -3.39 -1.86 -10.57
N ALA A 95 -3.21 -1.17 -9.44
CA ALA A 95 -2.46 0.08 -9.43
C ALA A 95 -0.96 -0.19 -9.68
N LYS A 96 -0.35 0.57 -10.60
CA LYS A 96 1.10 0.56 -10.85
C LYS A 96 1.67 -0.86 -11.04
N PRO A 97 1.26 -1.59 -12.10
CA PRO A 97 1.58 -3.00 -12.32
C PRO A 97 3.10 -3.29 -12.36
N VAL A 98 3.92 -2.30 -12.72
CA VAL A 98 5.39 -2.39 -12.76
C VAL A 98 6.01 -2.77 -11.40
N ARG A 99 5.39 -2.41 -10.28
CA ARG A 99 5.97 -2.59 -8.93
C ARG A 99 6.04 -4.05 -8.44
N THR A 100 5.35 -4.97 -9.11
CA THR A 100 5.43 -6.42 -8.88
C THR A 100 5.42 -7.17 -10.21
N ALA A 101 5.92 -6.57 -11.29
CA ALA A 101 5.96 -7.22 -12.59
C ALA A 101 6.88 -8.47 -12.58
N SER A 102 7.91 -8.47 -11.73
CA SER A 102 8.79 -9.63 -11.49
C SER A 102 8.14 -10.72 -10.61
N GLY A 103 6.93 -10.49 -10.08
CA GLY A 103 6.30 -11.38 -9.10
C GLY A 103 6.91 -11.32 -7.70
N ILE A 104 7.85 -10.41 -7.45
CA ILE A 104 8.50 -10.21 -6.14
C ILE A 104 7.92 -8.97 -5.46
N ALA A 105 7.45 -9.14 -4.23
CA ALA A 105 6.97 -8.07 -3.38
C ALA A 105 8.12 -7.52 -2.52
N VAL A 106 8.63 -6.34 -2.88
CA VAL A 106 9.68 -5.66 -2.11
C VAL A 106 9.09 -4.98 -0.88
N VAL A 107 9.56 -5.37 0.30
CA VAL A 107 9.12 -4.87 1.61
C VAL A 107 10.30 -4.21 2.31
N ALA A 108 10.34 -2.88 2.25
CA ALA A 108 11.33 -2.08 2.95
C ALA A 108 10.90 -1.81 4.40
N VAL A 109 11.77 -2.13 5.36
CA VAL A 109 11.58 -1.97 6.80
C VAL A 109 12.73 -1.18 7.40
N MET A 110 12.48 -0.50 8.53
CA MET A 110 13.50 0.27 9.23
C MET A 110 13.69 -0.25 10.66
N SER A 111 14.94 -0.33 11.09
CA SER A 111 15.29 -0.64 12.47
C SER A 111 15.10 0.58 13.39
N LYS A 112 15.17 0.38 14.71
CA LYS A 112 15.04 1.47 15.68
C LYS A 112 16.08 2.58 15.39
N PRO A 113 15.75 3.86 15.58
CA PRO A 113 16.73 4.94 15.56
C PRO A 113 17.84 4.66 16.58
N HIS A 114 19.09 4.71 16.12
CA HIS A 114 20.28 4.54 16.94
C HIS A 114 21.45 5.34 16.35
N ARG A 115 22.45 5.63 17.18
CA ARG A 115 23.65 6.35 16.77
C ARG A 115 24.62 5.42 16.04
N CYS A 116 25.32 5.94 15.04
CA CYS A 116 26.38 5.21 14.34
C CYS A 116 27.51 4.80 15.30
N PRO A 117 28.15 3.63 15.10
CA PRO A 117 29.22 3.16 15.99
C PRO A 117 30.48 4.03 15.95
N HIS A 118 30.78 4.68 14.82
CA HIS A 118 32.00 5.49 14.68
C HIS A 118 31.99 6.74 15.58
N ILE A 119 30.83 7.17 16.09
CA ILE A 119 30.75 8.33 17.00
C ILE A 119 31.56 8.10 18.28
N ALA A 120 31.72 6.85 18.72
CA ALA A 120 32.55 6.51 19.87
C ALA A 120 34.05 6.74 19.62
N THR A 121 34.47 6.68 18.35
CA THR A 121 35.87 6.84 17.94
C THR A 121 36.18 8.25 17.45
N THR A 122 35.27 8.86 16.67
CA THR A 122 35.47 10.17 16.03
C THR A 122 34.86 11.33 16.82
N GLY A 123 33.98 11.05 17.79
CA GLY A 123 33.23 12.04 18.55
C GLY A 123 32.12 12.76 17.78
N ASN A 124 31.98 12.52 16.48
CA ASN A 124 31.07 13.26 15.59
C ASN A 124 30.35 12.32 14.61
N ILE A 125 29.18 12.75 14.14
CA ILE A 125 28.45 12.12 13.03
C ILE A 125 29.06 12.48 11.67
N CYS A 126 28.74 11.71 10.62
CA CYS A 126 29.14 12.03 9.26
C CYS A 126 28.62 13.41 8.81
N VAL A 127 29.49 14.23 8.23
CA VAL A 127 29.20 15.62 7.79
C VAL A 127 27.97 15.73 6.89
N TYR A 128 27.75 14.75 6.00
CA TYR A 128 26.64 14.75 5.05
C TYR A 128 25.42 13.94 5.51
N CYS A 129 25.37 13.50 6.77
CA CYS A 129 24.24 12.73 7.25
C CYS A 129 23.12 13.68 7.73
N PRO A 130 21.96 13.73 7.04
CA PRO A 130 20.94 14.73 7.33
C PRO A 130 20.13 14.45 8.60
N GLY A 131 20.01 13.17 8.99
CA GLY A 131 19.07 12.74 10.03
C GLY A 131 19.66 11.74 11.01
N GLY A 132 18.83 11.28 11.94
CA GLY A 132 19.22 10.41 13.04
C GLY A 132 18.84 10.97 14.42
N PRO A 133 19.17 10.25 15.50
CA PRO A 133 18.76 10.62 16.86
C PRO A 133 19.27 11.99 17.34
N ASP A 134 20.40 12.45 16.80
CA ASP A 134 21.05 13.71 17.17
C ASP A 134 20.76 14.85 16.17
N SER A 135 19.74 14.68 15.32
CA SER A 135 19.32 15.68 14.33
C SER A 135 18.01 16.37 14.74
N ASP A 136 17.68 17.47 14.06
CA ASP A 136 16.40 18.17 14.25
C ASP A 136 15.18 17.38 13.76
N PHE A 137 15.39 16.23 13.09
CA PHE A 137 14.32 15.37 12.60
C PHE A 137 13.86 14.39 13.69
N GLU A 138 12.72 14.70 14.30
CA GLU A 138 12.11 13.88 15.36
C GLU A 138 11.88 12.43 14.93
N TYR A 139 12.33 11.49 15.78
CA TYR A 139 12.16 10.05 15.59
C TYR A 139 12.60 9.55 14.20
N SER A 140 13.61 10.17 13.61
CA SER A 140 14.17 9.73 12.34
C SER A 140 15.28 8.69 12.51
N THR A 141 15.36 7.73 11.60
CA THR A 141 16.52 6.82 11.50
C THR A 141 17.70 7.54 10.88
N GLN A 142 18.90 7.09 11.20
CA GLN A 142 20.14 7.64 10.64
C GLN A 142 20.06 7.75 9.11
N SER A 143 20.49 8.90 8.57
CA SER A 143 20.47 9.22 7.13
C SER A 143 19.09 9.50 6.51
N TYR A 144 18.00 9.44 7.27
CA TYR A 144 16.64 9.71 6.77
C TYR A 144 16.01 10.91 7.47
N THR A 145 15.08 11.60 6.81
CA THR A 145 14.40 12.79 7.36
C THR A 145 13.11 12.47 8.10
N GLY A 146 12.55 11.26 7.92
CA GLY A 146 11.26 10.87 8.51
C GLY A 146 10.07 11.12 7.58
N TYR A 147 10.22 11.96 6.55
CA TYR A 147 9.17 12.27 5.58
C TYR A 147 9.06 11.28 4.43
N GLU A 148 10.00 10.35 4.30
CA GLU A 148 9.95 9.33 3.27
C GLU A 148 8.79 8.35 3.55
N PRO A 149 8.12 7.80 2.52
CA PRO A 149 6.99 6.91 2.72
C PRO A 149 7.28 5.70 3.61
N THR A 150 8.52 5.19 3.58
CA THR A 150 8.93 4.08 4.44
C THR A 150 9.19 4.53 5.86
N SER A 151 9.90 5.65 6.06
CA SER A 151 10.12 6.26 7.37
C SER A 151 8.80 6.58 8.07
N MET A 152 7.84 7.18 7.36
CA MET A 152 6.50 7.46 7.90
C MET A 152 5.76 6.18 8.34
N ARG A 153 5.94 5.06 7.63
CA ARG A 153 5.35 3.77 8.04
C ARG A 153 6.06 3.20 9.26
N ALA A 154 7.39 3.30 9.32
CA ALA A 154 8.18 2.84 10.44
C ALA A 154 7.85 3.60 11.73
N ILE A 155 7.77 4.94 11.66
CA ILE A 155 7.37 5.81 12.78
C ILE A 155 5.97 5.42 13.30
N ARG A 156 4.99 5.26 12.40
CA ARG A 156 3.62 4.84 12.78
C ARG A 156 3.58 3.46 13.45
N ALA A 157 4.44 2.55 13.00
CA ALA A 157 4.58 1.22 13.59
C ALA A 157 5.49 1.20 14.83
N ARG A 158 5.98 2.37 15.29
CA ARG A 158 6.96 2.51 16.38
C ARG A 158 8.16 1.59 16.20
N TYR A 159 8.63 1.45 14.96
CA TYR A 159 9.75 0.59 14.57
C TYR A 159 9.57 -0.91 14.88
N ASN A 160 8.34 -1.37 15.14
CA ASN A 160 8.07 -2.79 15.35
C ASN A 160 8.21 -3.56 14.01
N PRO A 161 9.13 -4.54 13.90
CA PRO A 161 9.39 -5.27 12.66
C PRO A 161 8.17 -6.04 12.15
N TYR A 162 7.46 -6.74 13.04
CA TYR A 162 6.29 -7.53 12.69
C TYR A 162 5.18 -6.64 12.11
N VAL A 163 4.87 -5.53 12.78
CA VAL A 163 3.83 -4.59 12.34
C VAL A 163 4.20 -3.92 11.02
N GLN A 164 5.47 -3.52 10.85
CA GLN A 164 5.95 -2.92 9.59
C GLN A 164 5.78 -3.88 8.40
N ALA A 165 6.26 -5.12 8.55
CA ALA A 165 6.18 -6.14 7.51
C ALA A 165 4.73 -6.50 7.19
N ARG A 166 3.95 -6.86 8.21
CA ARG A 166 2.55 -7.30 8.04
C ARG A 166 1.69 -6.22 7.41
N SER A 167 1.78 -4.99 7.90
CA SER A 167 1.03 -3.85 7.37
C SER A 167 1.34 -3.59 5.89
N ARG A 168 2.62 -3.72 5.50
CA ARG A 168 3.04 -3.53 4.11
C ARG A 168 2.56 -4.65 3.20
N ILE A 169 2.62 -5.90 3.65
CA ILE A 169 2.14 -7.07 2.90
C ILE A 169 0.63 -6.98 2.70
N ASP A 170 -0.13 -6.68 3.75
CA ASP A 170 -1.58 -6.54 3.67
C ASP A 170 -2.00 -5.38 2.75
N GLN A 171 -1.24 -4.28 2.77
CA GLN A 171 -1.44 -3.18 1.83
C GLN A 171 -1.25 -3.63 0.38
N LEU A 172 -0.22 -4.43 0.09
CA LEU A 172 0.05 -4.95 -1.26
C LEU A 172 -1.06 -5.92 -1.70
N LYS A 173 -1.50 -6.83 -0.81
CA LYS A 173 -2.63 -7.74 -1.06
C LYS A 173 -3.90 -6.97 -1.43
N ARG A 174 -4.24 -5.94 -0.65
CA ARG A 174 -5.42 -5.07 -0.85
C ARG A 174 -5.40 -4.31 -2.18
N LEU A 175 -4.21 -4.04 -2.72
CA LEU A 175 -4.03 -3.40 -4.01
C LEU A 175 -4.04 -4.40 -5.19
N GLY A 176 -4.22 -5.69 -4.92
CA GLY A 176 -4.24 -6.74 -5.93
C GLY A 176 -2.86 -7.17 -6.41
N HIS A 177 -1.81 -6.95 -5.62
CA HIS A 177 -0.50 -7.50 -5.90
C HIS A 177 -0.39 -8.93 -5.34
N SER A 178 0.19 -9.84 -6.11
CA SER A 178 0.61 -11.15 -5.62
C SER A 178 1.78 -10.96 -4.65
N VAL A 179 1.74 -11.64 -3.51
CA VAL A 179 2.76 -11.51 -2.44
C VAL A 179 3.24 -12.88 -2.01
N ASP A 180 3.36 -13.81 -2.95
CA ASP A 180 3.82 -15.17 -2.70
C ASP A 180 5.33 -15.19 -2.45
N LYS A 181 6.06 -14.24 -3.06
CA LYS A 181 7.50 -14.03 -2.92
C LYS A 181 7.75 -12.64 -2.36
N VAL A 182 8.44 -12.56 -1.23
CA VAL A 182 8.79 -11.31 -0.55
C VAL A 182 10.30 -11.17 -0.47
N GLU A 183 10.78 -9.99 -0.79
CA GLU A 183 12.17 -9.60 -0.54
C GLU A 183 12.18 -8.47 0.49
N PHE A 184 12.90 -8.68 1.59
CA PHE A 184 13.05 -7.67 2.63
C PHE A 184 14.24 -6.77 2.32
N ILE A 185 14.05 -5.46 2.51
CA ILE A 185 15.14 -4.48 2.49
C ILE A 185 15.17 -3.78 3.84
N LEU A 186 16.20 -4.04 4.62
CA LEU A 186 16.43 -3.43 5.92
C LEU A 186 17.24 -2.16 5.74
N MET A 187 16.59 -1.04 6.00
CA MET A 187 17.15 0.29 5.84
C MET A 187 17.58 0.91 7.19
N GLY A 188 18.59 1.79 7.13
CA GLY A 188 19.10 2.52 8.30
C GLY A 188 20.62 2.44 8.48
N GLY A 189 21.32 1.80 7.55
CA GLY A 189 22.78 1.86 7.37
C GLY A 189 23.68 1.25 8.46
N THR A 190 23.23 1.06 9.69
CA THR A 190 24.11 0.60 10.80
C THR A 190 23.50 -0.52 11.64
N PHE A 191 22.54 -1.26 11.07
CA PHE A 191 21.84 -2.36 11.77
C PHE A 191 22.79 -3.39 12.39
N MET A 192 23.92 -3.67 11.74
CA MET A 192 24.91 -4.62 12.23
C MET A 192 25.65 -4.17 13.50
N SER A 193 25.57 -2.88 13.85
CA SER A 193 26.12 -2.33 15.10
C SER A 193 25.22 -2.54 16.31
N LEU A 194 23.97 -2.95 16.11
CA LEU A 194 23.02 -3.20 17.20
C LEU A 194 23.36 -4.50 17.94
N PRO A 195 22.96 -4.62 19.22
CA PRO A 195 23.16 -5.84 20.01
C PRO A 195 22.59 -7.09 19.32
N ALA A 196 23.26 -8.23 19.50
CA ALA A 196 22.87 -9.51 18.90
C ALA A 196 21.41 -9.87 19.17
N ASP A 197 20.95 -9.73 20.41
CA ASP A 197 19.56 -10.03 20.82
C ASP A 197 18.53 -9.17 20.08
N TYR A 198 18.86 -7.91 19.79
CA TYR A 198 17.98 -7.04 19.03
C TYR A 198 17.94 -7.44 17.56
N ARG A 199 19.08 -7.84 16.98
CA ARG A 199 19.15 -8.33 15.61
C ARG A 199 18.35 -9.62 15.45
N ASP A 200 18.51 -10.58 16.36
CA ASP A 200 17.70 -11.81 16.40
C ASP A 200 16.21 -11.49 16.50
N TYR A 201 15.82 -10.68 17.50
CA TYR A 201 14.44 -10.20 17.65
C TYR A 201 13.91 -9.57 16.37
N PHE A 202 14.70 -8.74 15.69
CA PHE A 202 14.24 -8.04 14.51
C PHE A 202 13.98 -9.02 13.36
N ILE A 203 14.95 -9.89 13.07
CA ILE A 203 14.89 -10.83 11.95
C ILE A 203 13.82 -11.89 12.17
N ARG A 204 13.73 -12.50 13.36
CA ARG A 204 12.71 -13.53 13.64
C ARG A 204 11.30 -12.96 13.43
N ASN A 205 11.05 -11.73 13.88
CA ASN A 205 9.74 -11.10 13.74
C ASN A 205 9.38 -10.76 12.28
N LEU A 206 10.36 -10.56 11.40
CA LEU A 206 10.10 -10.39 9.97
C LEU A 206 9.61 -11.71 9.35
N HIS A 207 10.23 -12.84 9.70
CA HIS A 207 9.80 -14.17 9.26
C HIS A 207 8.45 -14.57 9.86
N ASP A 208 8.24 -14.30 11.15
CA ASP A 208 6.96 -14.52 11.85
C ASP A 208 5.81 -13.72 11.20
N ALA A 209 6.08 -12.52 10.68
CA ALA A 209 5.08 -11.75 9.95
C ALA A 209 4.61 -12.43 8.64
N LEU A 210 5.47 -13.26 8.04
CA LEU A 210 5.14 -14.05 6.84
C LEU A 210 4.43 -15.36 7.21
N SER A 211 4.99 -16.12 8.15
CA SER A 211 4.50 -17.44 8.54
C SER A 211 3.22 -17.37 9.39
N GLY A 212 3.05 -16.30 10.19
CA GLY A 212 2.01 -16.20 11.21
C GLY A 212 2.31 -16.99 12.49
N HIS A 213 3.49 -17.61 12.58
CA HIS A 213 3.98 -18.28 13.78
C HIS A 213 4.62 -17.27 14.75
N THR A 214 4.82 -17.65 16.02
CA THR A 214 5.61 -16.88 16.98
C THR A 214 6.81 -17.72 17.39
N SER A 215 8.00 -17.31 16.95
CA SER A 215 9.21 -18.13 17.07
C SER A 215 10.12 -17.64 18.20
N ALA A 216 10.89 -18.55 18.81
CA ALA A 216 11.81 -18.24 19.89
C ALA A 216 13.15 -17.67 19.38
N ASN A 217 13.62 -18.14 18.22
CA ASN A 217 14.88 -17.72 17.59
C ASN A 217 14.74 -17.64 16.05
N VAL A 218 15.76 -17.10 15.39
CA VAL A 218 15.78 -16.96 13.93
C VAL A 218 15.73 -18.31 13.22
N GLU A 219 16.42 -19.33 13.70
CA GLU A 219 16.46 -20.66 13.07
C GLU A 219 15.06 -21.28 12.98
N GLU A 220 14.30 -21.22 14.07
CA GLU A 220 12.91 -21.67 14.12
C GLU A 220 12.03 -20.84 13.18
N ALA A 221 12.18 -19.50 13.20
CA ALA A 221 11.40 -18.62 12.36
C ALA A 221 11.61 -18.90 10.86
N VAL A 222 12.84 -19.21 10.46
CA VAL A 222 13.18 -19.60 9.08
C VAL A 222 12.54 -20.94 8.73
N ALA A 223 12.67 -21.96 9.59
CA ALA A 223 12.10 -23.29 9.34
C ALA A 223 10.57 -23.25 9.14
N TYR A 224 9.84 -22.49 9.95
CA TYR A 224 8.40 -22.29 9.75
C TYR A 224 8.09 -21.43 8.52
N SER A 225 8.93 -20.43 8.22
CA SER A 225 8.76 -19.58 7.05
C SER A 225 8.92 -20.33 5.72
N GLU A 226 9.69 -21.41 5.66
CA GLU A 226 9.87 -22.23 4.44
C GLU A 226 8.57 -22.92 3.98
N HIS A 227 7.74 -23.30 4.95
CA HIS A 227 6.45 -23.96 4.76
C HIS A 227 5.29 -22.95 4.62
N GLY A 228 5.58 -21.65 4.75
CA GLY A 228 4.59 -20.58 4.60
C GLY A 228 4.12 -20.37 3.16
N ALA A 229 2.89 -19.88 3.02
CA ALA A 229 2.33 -19.50 1.72
C ALA A 229 3.06 -18.31 1.10
N THR A 230 3.50 -17.35 1.93
CA THR A 230 4.35 -16.24 1.53
C THR A 230 5.79 -16.54 1.93
N LYS A 231 6.70 -16.58 0.96
CA LYS A 231 8.10 -16.95 1.18
C LYS A 231 9.02 -15.75 1.12
N CYS A 232 9.96 -15.67 2.06
CA CYS A 232 11.09 -14.76 1.96
C CYS A 232 12.10 -15.34 0.96
N ILE A 233 12.30 -14.66 -0.17
CA ILE A 233 13.27 -15.11 -1.20
C ILE A 233 14.63 -14.46 -1.06
N GLY A 234 14.73 -13.39 -0.27
CA GLY A 234 15.95 -12.61 -0.12
C GLY A 234 15.79 -11.54 0.95
N MET A 235 16.91 -11.17 1.55
CA MET A 235 16.99 -10.10 2.52
C MET A 235 18.24 -9.27 2.25
N THR A 236 18.05 -8.00 1.98
CA THR A 236 19.11 -7.03 1.79
C THR A 236 19.25 -6.21 3.06
N ILE A 237 20.45 -6.17 3.65
CA ILE A 237 20.75 -5.42 4.87
C ILE A 237 21.75 -4.32 4.52
N GLU A 238 21.37 -3.06 4.77
CA GLU A 238 22.31 -1.95 4.73
C GLU A 238 23.22 -1.97 5.97
N THR A 239 24.52 -1.85 5.77
CA THR A 239 25.54 -1.82 6.82
C THR A 239 26.69 -0.87 6.50
#